data_AF-A0A953HSI4-F1
#
_entry.id   AF-A0A953HSI4-F1
#
_cell.length_a   1.000
_cell.length_b   1.000
_cell.length_c   1.000
_cell.angle_alpha   90.00
_cell.angle_beta   90.00
_cell.angle_gamma   90.00
#
_symmetry.space_group_name_H-M   'P 1'
#
loop_
_entity.id
_entity.type
_entity.pdbx_description
1 polymer ?
#
loop_
_entity_poly.entity_id
_entity_poly.type
_entity_poly.pdbx_seq_one_letter_code
_entity_poly.pdbx_strand_id
1 'polypeptide(L)'
;MKDRLVFWGKKEKEQKVLITIDLHEDEGTYDVQVIKGSDVTEEFDTMVRNEWRNNAAEINFPEILEKFTKELSLTQDILPHEYEVDREDLLKMAQAEWNFFVLSRRLKNAYNNELEDYEEQIEKLEDYSQDLWNNMKNFWGKVQKQIRERNLARRHGNDLRKRTNAIFSTLKALRAESEKKFNAESSAHRAKFMDQLKTIEKKMEGGQSLRNLFDQLKKIQNEFKKYRFTRQDHSAVWDKLDGLFKEVKTRKYGQSAQGSDPLEKSKRRVDGLSSAVDRMKRSISKDKKELKFQKSKIERADGQLEAQIRQAKLVMLEERINSKQAKLDDMLKTEKQLNQRVAKLKAQAEKDKAQQKIKDRIAKEMQEKQEKLKQDPEILKAAAEITGKSAPAGNEILRETVEVIQAAVTASQSIHQDEEE
;
A
#
# COMPACT_ATOMS: atom_id res chain seq x y z
N MET A 1 43.07 5.12 -15.21
CA MET A 1 43.23 4.92 -16.67
C MET A 1 43.96 6.15 -17.18
N LYS A 2 44.95 5.98 -18.04
CA LYS A 2 45.70 7.08 -18.67
C LYS A 2 45.19 7.24 -20.09
N ASP A 3 44.76 8.45 -20.43
CA ASP A 3 44.21 8.76 -21.75
C ASP A 3 45.34 9.00 -22.78
N ARG A 4 46.57 9.18 -22.29
CA ARG A 4 47.78 9.38 -23.10
C ARG A 4 48.84 8.31 -22.87
N LEU A 5 49.45 7.85 -23.96
CA LEU A 5 50.52 6.86 -23.98
C LEU A 5 51.73 7.38 -24.74
N VAL A 6 52.91 6.93 -24.32
CA VAL A 6 54.20 7.34 -24.89
C VAL A 6 55.09 6.10 -24.94
N PHE A 7 55.52 5.74 -26.14
CA PHE A 7 56.31 4.55 -26.39
C PHE A 7 57.50 4.84 -27.30
N TRP A 8 58.63 4.23 -26.99
CA TRP A 8 59.72 4.09 -27.96
C TRP A 8 59.45 2.86 -28.83
N GLY A 9 59.86 2.95 -30.10
CA GLY A 9 59.68 1.89 -31.06
C GLY A 9 60.57 2.03 -32.29
N LYS A 10 60.31 1.17 -33.27
CA LYS A 10 61.02 1.10 -34.55
C LYS A 10 60.02 1.15 -35.71
N LYS A 11 60.42 1.78 -36.82
CA LYS A 11 59.73 1.71 -38.12
C LYS A 11 60.58 0.93 -39.12
N GLU A 12 59.99 -0.04 -39.85
CA GLU A 12 60.47 -0.91 -40.98
C GLU A 12 61.98 -1.18 -41.22
N LYS A 13 62.88 -0.21 -41.04
CA LYS A 13 64.36 -0.28 -41.20
C LYS A 13 65.12 -0.01 -39.90
N GLU A 14 64.55 -0.38 -38.75
CA GLU A 14 65.08 -0.08 -37.41
C GLU A 14 65.25 1.43 -37.07
N GLN A 15 64.56 2.32 -37.78
CA GLN A 15 64.59 3.73 -37.44
C GLN A 15 63.88 3.93 -36.09
N LYS A 16 64.64 4.37 -35.08
CA LYS A 16 64.11 4.66 -33.75
C LYS A 16 63.13 5.83 -33.82
N VAL A 17 61.93 5.62 -33.29
CA VAL A 17 60.84 6.61 -33.28
C VAL A 17 60.20 6.70 -31.91
N LEU A 18 59.74 7.89 -31.54
CA LEU A 18 58.88 8.12 -30.39
C LEU A 18 57.44 8.19 -30.88
N ILE A 19 56.58 7.35 -30.32
CA ILE A 19 55.16 7.26 -30.66
C ILE A 19 54.35 7.78 -29.47
N THR A 20 53.54 8.81 -29.71
CA THR A 20 52.58 9.32 -28.74
C THR A 20 51.16 9.01 -29.21
N ILE A 21 50.30 8.66 -28.25
CA ILE A 21 48.92 8.25 -28.52
C ILE A 21 48.02 8.99 -27.52
N ASP A 22 47.01 9.72 -28.01
CA ASP A 22 46.06 10.49 -27.21
C ASP A 22 44.63 10.01 -27.48
N LEU A 23 43.89 9.59 -26.43
CA LEU A 23 42.53 9.08 -26.53
C LEU A 23 41.51 10.22 -26.36
N HIS A 24 40.67 10.41 -27.36
CA HIS A 24 39.48 11.25 -27.30
C HIS A 24 38.27 10.41 -26.86
N GLU A 25 38.08 10.30 -25.55
CA GLU A 25 37.10 9.39 -24.95
C GLU A 25 35.65 9.64 -25.41
N ASP A 26 35.29 10.90 -25.67
CA ASP A 26 33.94 11.30 -26.11
C ASP A 26 33.60 10.81 -27.52
N GLU A 27 34.57 10.91 -28.42
CA GLU A 27 34.42 10.50 -29.81
C GLU A 27 34.70 8.99 -29.98
N GLY A 28 35.48 8.41 -29.07
CA GLY A 28 36.00 7.05 -29.22
C GLY A 28 37.07 6.98 -30.30
N THR A 29 37.76 8.08 -30.54
CA THR A 29 38.89 8.20 -31.48
C THR A 29 40.19 8.35 -30.70
N TYR A 30 41.31 8.10 -31.37
CA TYR A 30 42.62 8.38 -30.82
C TYR A 30 43.54 8.98 -31.90
N ASP A 31 44.41 9.87 -31.47
CA ASP A 31 45.44 10.47 -32.31
C ASP A 31 46.76 9.76 -32.05
N VAL A 32 47.45 9.39 -33.14
CA VAL A 32 48.83 8.90 -33.09
C VAL A 32 49.73 9.92 -33.73
N GLN A 33 50.83 10.26 -33.06
CA GLN A 33 51.90 11.08 -33.61
C GLN A 33 53.21 10.31 -33.52
N VAL A 34 53.96 10.31 -34.63
CA VAL A 34 55.25 9.64 -34.74
C VAL A 34 56.32 10.69 -34.94
N ILE A 35 57.33 10.65 -34.08
CA ILE A 35 58.43 11.61 -34.06
C ILE A 35 59.73 10.85 -34.28
N LYS A 36 60.63 11.42 -35.08
CA LYS A 36 61.94 10.82 -35.33
C LYS A 36 62.77 10.82 -34.06
N GLY A 37 63.39 9.70 -33.72
CA GLY A 37 64.21 9.59 -32.51
C GLY A 37 65.43 10.52 -32.48
N SER A 38 65.93 10.99 -33.62
CA SER A 38 67.02 11.98 -33.68
C SER A 38 66.62 13.36 -33.17
N ASP A 39 65.32 13.67 -33.23
CA ASP A 39 64.80 15.01 -32.97
C ASP A 39 64.22 15.09 -31.55
N VAL A 40 64.30 13.99 -30.80
CA VAL A 40 63.86 13.86 -29.41
C VAL A 40 65.07 14.02 -28.49
N THR A 41 65.14 15.18 -27.83
CA THR A 41 66.12 15.41 -26.75
C THR A 41 65.71 14.66 -25.48
N GLU A 42 66.67 14.39 -24.57
CA GLU A 42 66.40 13.73 -23.29
C GLU A 42 65.45 14.56 -22.39
N GLU A 43 65.58 15.89 -22.46
CA GLU A 43 64.67 16.84 -21.82
C GLU A 43 63.24 16.69 -22.36
N PHE A 44 63.10 16.59 -23.70
CA PHE A 44 61.80 16.41 -24.34
C PHE A 44 61.15 15.06 -23.99
N ASP A 45 61.89 13.95 -24.01
CA ASP A 45 61.35 12.64 -23.61
C ASP A 45 60.86 12.64 -22.15
N THR A 46 61.62 13.28 -21.26
CA THR A 46 61.23 13.44 -19.85
C THR A 46 59.96 14.28 -19.71
N MET A 47 59.88 15.40 -20.41
CA MET A 47 58.72 16.29 -20.42
C MET A 47 57.47 15.56 -20.93
N VAL A 48 57.57 14.84 -22.05
CA VAL A 48 56.44 14.10 -22.65
C VAL A 48 55.95 12.97 -21.75
N ARG A 49 56.86 12.25 -21.08
CA ARG A 49 56.51 11.14 -20.18
C ARG A 49 55.90 11.58 -18.86
N ASN A 50 56.33 12.71 -18.32
CA ASN A 50 55.94 13.17 -16.98
C ASN A 50 54.84 14.23 -17.01
N GLU A 51 54.85 15.12 -18.00
CA GLU A 51 53.91 16.23 -18.08
C GLU A 51 52.76 15.92 -19.03
N TRP A 52 53.04 15.67 -20.31
CA TRP A 52 51.99 15.46 -21.31
C TRP A 52 51.19 14.18 -21.06
N ARG A 53 51.87 13.06 -20.78
CA ARG A 53 51.22 11.77 -20.47
C ARG A 53 50.27 11.83 -19.27
N ASN A 54 50.49 12.76 -18.35
CA ASN A 54 49.69 12.92 -17.14
C ASN A 54 48.70 14.11 -17.22
N ASN A 55 48.50 14.67 -18.42
CA ASN A 55 47.64 15.84 -18.66
C ASN A 55 48.03 17.08 -17.83
N ALA A 56 49.32 17.26 -17.51
CA ALA A 56 49.78 18.38 -16.69
C ALA A 56 50.11 19.64 -17.51
N ALA A 57 50.58 19.47 -18.75
CA ALA A 57 50.91 20.56 -19.66
C ALA A 57 50.64 20.16 -21.12
N GLU A 58 50.32 21.15 -21.95
CA GLU A 58 50.37 21.01 -23.41
C GLU A 58 51.81 21.21 -23.88
N ILE A 59 52.29 20.30 -24.74
CA ILE A 59 53.66 20.29 -25.24
C ILE A 59 53.64 20.62 -26.72
N ASN A 60 54.55 21.51 -27.13
CA ASN A 60 54.85 21.71 -28.53
C ASN A 60 55.72 20.56 -29.03
N PHE A 61 55.15 19.75 -29.91
CA PHE A 61 55.86 18.63 -30.51
C PHE A 61 56.89 19.12 -31.57
N PRO A 62 58.07 18.47 -31.67
CA PRO A 62 59.02 18.66 -32.77
C PRO A 62 58.41 18.30 -34.12
N GLU A 63 59.22 18.29 -35.17
CA GLU A 63 58.77 17.87 -36.51
C GLU A 63 58.15 16.46 -36.47
N ILE A 64 56.84 16.41 -36.74
CA ILE A 64 56.05 15.17 -36.72
C ILE A 64 56.23 14.47 -38.06
N LEU A 65 56.75 13.26 -38.06
CA LEU A 65 56.91 12.44 -39.26
C LEU A 65 55.55 12.05 -39.83
N GLU A 66 54.67 11.55 -38.97
CA GLU A 66 53.33 11.12 -39.33
C GLU A 66 52.34 11.41 -38.21
N LYS A 67 51.14 11.85 -38.59
CA LYS A 67 50.01 12.04 -37.70
C LYS A 67 48.77 11.44 -38.35
N PHE A 68 48.06 10.61 -37.60
CA PHE A 68 46.77 10.07 -38.03
C PHE A 68 45.82 9.93 -36.86
N THR A 69 44.53 10.09 -37.16
CA THR A 69 43.42 9.88 -36.24
C THR A 69 42.68 8.62 -36.65
N LYS A 70 42.39 7.74 -35.68
CA LYS A 70 41.68 6.49 -35.93
C LYS A 70 40.56 6.28 -34.92
N GLU A 71 39.53 5.56 -35.33
CA GLU A 71 38.50 5.07 -34.42
C GLU A 71 39.03 3.89 -33.62
N LEU A 72 38.66 3.84 -32.34
CA LEU A 72 39.02 2.73 -31.48
C LEU A 72 38.24 1.48 -31.91
N SER A 73 38.98 0.39 -32.18
CA SER A 73 38.41 -0.89 -32.57
C SER A 73 38.82 -2.00 -31.59
N LEU A 74 37.94 -3.01 -31.47
CA LEU A 74 38.18 -4.24 -30.72
C LEU A 74 39.02 -5.25 -31.51
N THR A 75 39.06 -5.14 -32.84
CA THR A 75 39.67 -6.13 -33.74
C THR A 75 40.88 -5.62 -34.48
N GLN A 76 41.03 -4.30 -34.62
CA GLN A 76 42.17 -3.68 -35.31
C GLN A 76 43.20 -3.23 -34.29
N ASP A 77 44.48 -3.40 -34.61
CA ASP A 77 45.57 -2.91 -33.79
C ASP A 77 45.63 -1.38 -33.77
N ILE A 78 46.01 -0.80 -32.62
CA ILE A 78 46.12 0.66 -32.46
C ILE A 78 47.13 1.25 -33.46
N LEU A 79 48.23 0.53 -33.72
CA LEU A 79 49.29 0.95 -34.63
C LEU A 79 49.27 0.10 -35.91
N PRO A 80 49.59 0.69 -37.08
CA PRO A 80 49.84 -0.07 -38.30
C PRO A 80 50.97 -1.09 -38.13
N HIS A 81 50.97 -2.16 -38.93
CA HIS A 81 51.99 -3.22 -38.91
C HIS A 81 53.43 -2.74 -39.18
N GLU A 82 53.60 -1.53 -39.72
CA GLU A 82 54.90 -0.91 -39.98
C GLU A 82 55.64 -0.46 -38.71
N TYR A 83 54.94 -0.42 -37.57
CA TYR A 83 55.45 0.07 -36.29
C TYR A 83 55.54 -1.04 -35.25
N GLU A 84 56.73 -1.19 -34.67
CA GLU A 84 56.97 -2.09 -33.54
C GLU A 84 57.31 -1.26 -32.29
N VAL A 85 56.73 -1.61 -31.15
CA VAL A 85 56.87 -0.87 -29.88
C VAL A 85 57.60 -1.72 -28.86
N ASP A 86 58.52 -1.13 -28.10
CA ASP A 86 59.34 -1.82 -27.09
C ASP A 86 58.50 -2.57 -26.03
N ARG A 87 57.28 -2.10 -25.76
CA ARG A 87 56.33 -2.61 -24.76
C ARG A 87 54.94 -2.85 -25.35
N GLU A 88 54.87 -3.77 -26.31
CA GLU A 88 53.61 -4.16 -26.97
C GLU A 88 52.55 -4.68 -25.97
N ASP A 89 52.99 -5.31 -24.87
CA ASP A 89 52.14 -5.76 -23.77
C ASP A 89 51.31 -4.62 -23.15
N LEU A 90 51.96 -3.47 -22.89
CA LEU A 90 51.32 -2.30 -22.32
C LEU A 90 50.38 -1.62 -23.32
N LEU A 91 50.72 -1.65 -24.61
CA LEU A 91 49.88 -1.10 -25.67
C LEU A 91 48.57 -1.90 -25.80
N LYS A 92 48.65 -3.24 -25.84
CA LYS A 92 47.47 -4.13 -25.89
C LYS A 92 46.59 -4.00 -24.64
N MET A 93 47.21 -3.90 -23.46
CA MET A 93 46.46 -3.67 -22.22
C MET A 93 45.73 -2.32 -22.25
N ALA A 94 46.41 -1.25 -22.68
CA ALA A 94 45.80 0.06 -22.80
C ALA A 94 44.68 0.07 -23.85
N GLN A 95 44.83 -0.63 -24.98
CA GLN A 95 43.78 -0.80 -25.97
C GLN A 95 42.51 -1.43 -25.37
N ALA A 96 42.67 -2.51 -24.59
CA ALA A 96 41.55 -3.17 -23.94
C ALA A 96 40.88 -2.26 -22.89
N GLU A 97 41.67 -1.54 -22.08
CA GLU A 97 41.17 -0.59 -21.10
C GLU A 97 40.40 0.57 -21.77
N TRP A 98 40.95 1.15 -22.83
CA TRP A 98 40.33 2.24 -23.58
C TRP A 98 39.01 1.81 -24.22
N ASN A 99 38.97 0.62 -24.83
CA ASN A 99 37.75 0.07 -25.40
C ASN A 99 36.65 -0.11 -24.35
N PHE A 100 37.00 -0.71 -23.21
CA PHE A 100 36.06 -0.82 -22.09
C PHE A 100 35.54 0.55 -21.63
N PHE A 101 36.44 1.52 -21.52
CA PHE A 101 36.13 2.81 -20.94
C PHE A 101 35.24 3.68 -21.84
N VAL A 102 35.54 3.71 -23.15
CA VAL A 102 34.70 4.38 -24.16
C VAL A 102 33.30 3.76 -24.18
N LEU A 103 33.19 2.43 -24.18
CA LEU A 103 31.89 1.75 -24.12
C LEU A 103 31.13 2.08 -22.82
N SER A 104 31.83 2.08 -21.70
CA SER A 104 31.31 2.48 -20.40
C SER A 104 30.86 3.95 -20.38
N ARG A 105 31.53 4.86 -21.09
CA ARG A 105 31.11 6.26 -21.26
C ARG A 105 29.87 6.38 -22.13
N ARG A 106 29.80 5.67 -23.26
CA ARG A 106 28.61 5.60 -24.11
C ARG A 106 27.39 5.11 -23.31
N LEU A 107 27.56 4.07 -22.50
CA LEU A 107 26.51 3.56 -21.62
C LEU A 107 26.11 4.58 -20.54
N LYS A 108 27.08 5.28 -19.93
CA LYS A 108 26.80 6.38 -19.00
C LYS A 108 25.98 7.49 -19.66
N ASN A 109 26.33 7.90 -20.87
CA ASN A 109 25.65 8.97 -21.60
C ASN A 109 24.20 8.58 -21.90
N ALA A 110 23.96 7.34 -22.36
CA ALA A 110 22.59 6.85 -22.54
C ALA A 110 21.75 6.93 -21.25
N TYR A 111 22.32 6.54 -20.10
CA TYR A 111 21.65 6.66 -18.81
C TYR A 111 21.51 8.10 -18.31
N ASN A 112 22.43 8.99 -18.66
CA ASN A 112 22.32 10.41 -18.35
C ASN A 112 21.15 11.05 -19.11
N ASN A 113 20.94 10.69 -20.37
CA ASN A 113 19.79 11.17 -21.13
C ASN A 113 18.46 10.71 -20.49
N GLU A 114 18.37 9.43 -20.08
CA GLU A 114 17.20 8.96 -19.30
C GLU A 114 17.02 9.75 -18.00
N LEU A 115 18.11 10.08 -17.29
CA LEU A 115 18.07 10.90 -16.07
C LEU A 115 17.59 12.33 -16.33
N GLU A 116 17.97 12.91 -17.46
CA GLU A 116 17.51 14.24 -17.90
C GLU A 116 16.00 14.24 -18.14
N ASP A 117 15.48 13.22 -18.80
CA ASP A 117 14.04 13.06 -18.99
C ASP A 117 13.28 12.98 -17.65
N TYR A 118 13.87 12.34 -16.64
CA TYR A 118 13.29 12.29 -15.30
C TYR A 118 13.38 13.64 -14.58
N GLU A 119 14.50 14.35 -14.71
CA GLU A 119 14.66 15.70 -14.15
C GLU A 119 13.61 16.64 -14.73
N GLU A 120 13.42 16.66 -16.05
CA GLU A 120 12.39 17.47 -16.71
C GLU A 120 10.97 17.11 -16.27
N GLN A 121 10.67 15.82 -16.11
CA GLN A 121 9.35 15.38 -15.62
C GLN A 121 9.12 15.86 -14.19
N ILE A 122 10.15 15.86 -13.34
CA ILE A 122 10.04 16.32 -11.95
C ILE A 122 9.85 17.83 -11.88
N GLU A 123 10.54 18.61 -12.72
CA GLU A 123 10.37 20.06 -12.78
C GLU A 123 8.94 20.46 -13.16
N LYS A 124 8.28 19.65 -13.99
CA LYS A 124 6.88 19.86 -14.41
C LYS A 124 5.84 19.34 -13.40
N LEU A 125 6.26 18.65 -12.33
CA LEU A 125 5.33 18.09 -11.34
C LEU A 125 4.92 19.13 -10.30
N GLU A 126 3.61 19.37 -10.17
CA GLU A 126 3.04 20.16 -9.08
C GLU A 126 2.96 19.38 -7.76
N ASP A 127 2.74 18.07 -7.85
CA ASP A 127 2.56 17.17 -6.71
C ASP A 127 3.38 15.89 -6.86
N TYR A 128 3.62 15.22 -5.73
CA TYR A 128 4.32 13.95 -5.71
C TYR A 128 3.62 12.87 -6.58
N SER A 129 4.42 12.25 -7.45
CA SER A 129 3.98 11.10 -8.27
C SER A 129 4.59 9.78 -7.77
N GLN A 130 3.71 8.86 -7.37
CA GLN A 130 4.11 7.49 -6.99
C GLN A 130 4.61 6.68 -8.20
N ASP A 131 4.10 6.97 -9.39
CA ASP A 131 4.49 6.30 -10.63
C ASP A 131 5.91 6.69 -11.02
N LEU A 132 6.24 7.99 -10.94
CA LEU A 132 7.59 8.48 -11.24
C LEU A 132 8.62 7.92 -10.25
N TRP A 133 8.26 7.82 -8.97
CA TRP A 133 9.07 7.13 -7.97
C TRP A 133 9.35 5.66 -8.33
N ASN A 134 8.33 4.95 -8.81
CA ASN A 134 8.47 3.54 -9.21
C ASN A 134 9.33 3.42 -10.49
N ASN A 135 9.15 4.31 -11.46
CA ASN A 135 9.97 4.36 -12.67
C ASN A 135 11.44 4.62 -12.34
N MET A 136 11.73 5.57 -11.45
CA MET A 136 13.08 5.86 -11.00
C MET A 136 13.72 4.67 -10.26
N LYS A 137 12.96 3.92 -9.44
CA LYS A 137 13.45 2.65 -8.84
C LYS A 137 13.81 1.61 -9.91
N ASN A 138 12.98 1.48 -10.94
CA ASN A 138 13.23 0.54 -12.02
C ASN A 138 14.49 0.94 -12.81
N PHE A 139 14.64 2.22 -13.13
CA PHE A 139 15.86 2.78 -13.74
C PHE A 139 17.09 2.48 -12.87
N TRP A 140 17.03 2.79 -11.57
CA TRP A 140 18.14 2.53 -10.67
C TRP A 140 18.50 1.04 -10.61
N GLY A 141 17.50 0.15 -10.66
CA GLY A 141 17.71 -1.28 -10.78
C GLY A 141 18.52 -1.68 -12.04
N LYS A 142 18.25 -1.05 -13.19
CA LYS A 142 19.04 -1.23 -14.43
C LYS A 142 20.49 -0.78 -14.22
N VAL A 143 20.70 0.43 -13.70
CA VAL A 143 22.05 0.97 -13.45
C VAL A 143 22.83 0.10 -12.45
N GLN A 144 22.19 -0.34 -11.36
CA GLN A 144 22.80 -1.24 -10.38
C GLN A 144 23.19 -2.59 -10.98
N LYS A 145 22.39 -3.13 -11.90
CA LYS A 145 22.74 -4.35 -12.63
C LYS A 145 24.04 -4.13 -13.42
N GLN A 146 24.15 -3.05 -14.19
CA GLN A 146 25.37 -2.74 -14.94
C GLN A 146 26.61 -2.53 -14.07
N ILE A 147 26.44 -1.89 -12.91
CA ILE A 147 27.53 -1.72 -11.93
C ILE A 147 27.98 -3.07 -11.36
N ARG A 148 27.04 -3.96 -11.00
CA ARG A 148 27.36 -5.30 -10.47
C ARG A 148 28.03 -6.18 -11.52
N GLU A 149 27.57 -6.10 -12.75
CA GLU A 149 28.15 -6.81 -13.91
C GLU A 149 29.48 -6.20 -14.37
N ARG A 150 29.94 -5.10 -13.75
CA ARG A 150 31.19 -4.39 -14.07
C ARG A 150 31.24 -3.87 -15.51
N ASN A 151 30.10 -3.64 -16.13
CA ASN A 151 29.97 -3.03 -17.46
C ASN A 151 30.19 -1.51 -17.44
N LEU A 152 30.21 -0.91 -16.24
CA LEU A 152 30.48 0.50 -16.01
C LEU A 152 31.80 0.65 -15.25
N ALA A 153 32.64 1.55 -15.73
CA ALA A 153 33.79 2.04 -15.00
C ALA A 153 33.33 2.64 -13.66
N ARG A 154 34.11 2.40 -12.60
CA ARG A 154 33.76 2.81 -11.23
C ARG A 154 33.40 4.29 -11.14
N ARG A 155 34.10 5.17 -11.86
CA ARG A 155 33.82 6.61 -11.89
C ARG A 155 32.44 6.91 -12.50
N HIS A 156 32.11 6.27 -13.64
CA HIS A 156 30.81 6.45 -14.30
C HIS A 156 29.66 5.93 -13.46
N GLY A 157 29.82 4.76 -12.84
CA GLY A 157 28.81 4.22 -11.91
C GLY A 157 28.58 5.11 -10.68
N ASN A 158 29.65 5.74 -10.17
CA ASN A 158 29.53 6.69 -9.06
C ASN A 158 28.81 7.98 -9.46
N ASP A 159 29.08 8.51 -10.66
CA ASP A 159 28.40 9.70 -11.18
C ASP A 159 26.90 9.45 -11.34
N LEU A 160 26.52 8.35 -12.00
CA LEU A 160 25.12 7.95 -12.16
C LEU A 160 24.42 7.76 -10.80
N ARG A 161 25.11 7.17 -9.82
CA ARG A 161 24.59 7.03 -8.46
C ARG A 161 24.32 8.39 -7.81
N LYS A 162 25.25 9.34 -7.92
CA LYS A 162 25.08 10.69 -7.35
C LYS A 162 23.87 11.39 -7.95
N ARG A 163 23.74 11.37 -9.28
CA ARG A 163 22.62 11.99 -9.99
C ARG A 163 21.28 11.32 -9.66
N THR A 164 21.23 9.99 -9.67
CA THR A 164 20.05 9.22 -9.24
C THR A 164 19.64 9.55 -7.80
N ASN A 165 20.60 9.69 -6.88
CA ASN A 165 20.32 10.05 -5.49
C ASN A 165 19.78 11.49 -5.35
N ALA A 166 20.26 12.43 -6.18
CA ALA A 166 19.73 13.78 -6.21
C ALA A 166 18.25 13.77 -6.59
N ILE A 167 17.89 13.04 -7.65
CA ILE A 167 16.50 12.87 -8.08
C ILE A 167 15.63 12.20 -7.00
N PHE A 168 16.11 11.14 -6.34
CA PHE A 168 15.35 10.57 -5.22
C PHE A 168 15.16 11.54 -4.06
N SER A 169 16.09 12.47 -3.86
CA SER A 169 15.98 13.48 -2.80
C SER A 169 14.93 14.54 -3.15
N THR A 170 14.86 14.98 -4.42
CA THR A 170 13.81 15.91 -4.87
C THR A 170 12.42 15.28 -4.77
N LEU A 171 12.26 14.03 -5.21
CA LEU A 171 10.98 13.30 -5.08
C LEU A 171 10.55 13.12 -3.62
N LYS A 172 11.48 12.89 -2.69
CA LYS A 172 11.18 12.82 -1.25
C LYS A 172 10.74 14.17 -0.70
N ALA A 173 11.35 15.27 -1.15
CA ALA A 173 10.95 16.61 -0.75
C ALA A 173 9.53 16.93 -1.21
N LEU A 174 9.20 16.65 -2.48
CA LEU A 174 7.84 16.79 -3.02
C LEU A 174 6.83 15.96 -2.22
N ARG A 175 7.16 14.71 -1.90
CA ARG A 175 6.29 13.86 -1.07
C ARG A 175 6.02 14.48 0.30
N ALA A 176 7.06 14.98 0.97
CA ALA A 176 6.92 15.59 2.28
C ALA A 176 6.07 16.88 2.22
N GLU A 177 6.18 17.64 1.12
CA GLU A 177 5.36 18.82 0.90
C GLU A 177 3.88 18.47 0.65
N SER A 178 3.58 17.52 -0.23
CA SER A 178 2.21 17.06 -0.47
C SER A 178 1.58 16.49 0.82
N GLU A 179 2.36 15.79 1.65
CA GLU A 179 1.88 15.30 2.96
C GLU A 179 1.58 16.44 3.94
N LYS A 180 2.41 17.49 3.97
CA LYS A 180 2.13 18.70 4.77
C LYS A 180 0.84 19.40 4.31
N LYS A 181 0.68 19.60 2.99
CA LYS A 181 -0.53 20.20 2.40
C LYS A 181 -1.77 19.38 2.76
N PHE A 182 -1.71 18.06 2.57
CA PHE A 182 -2.81 17.15 2.91
C PHE A 182 -3.18 17.18 4.41
N ASN A 183 -2.19 17.21 5.30
CA ASN A 183 -2.42 17.29 6.74
C ASN A 183 -3.07 18.63 7.15
N ALA A 184 -2.66 19.73 6.52
CA ALA A 184 -3.27 21.04 6.74
C ALA A 184 -4.71 21.09 6.25
N GLU A 185 -4.99 20.60 5.04
CA GLU A 185 -6.35 20.50 4.49
C GLU A 185 -7.24 19.61 5.36
N SER A 186 -6.76 18.44 5.77
CA SER A 186 -7.47 17.52 6.67
C SER A 186 -7.82 18.19 8.00
N SER A 187 -6.87 18.94 8.58
CA SER A 187 -7.08 19.67 9.83
C SER A 187 -8.14 20.77 9.67
N ALA A 188 -8.13 21.49 8.55
CA ALA A 188 -9.13 22.51 8.23
C ALA A 188 -10.52 21.89 8.04
N HIS A 189 -10.62 20.77 7.31
CA HIS A 189 -11.86 20.01 7.17
C HIS A 189 -12.36 19.53 8.54
N ARG A 190 -11.47 19.00 9.40
CA ARG A 190 -11.83 18.57 10.75
C ARG A 190 -12.43 19.71 11.55
N ALA A 191 -11.79 20.87 11.56
CA ALA A 191 -12.27 22.04 12.28
C ALA A 191 -13.68 22.44 11.81
N LYS A 192 -13.88 22.54 10.48
CA LYS A 192 -15.18 22.83 9.87
C LYS A 192 -16.27 21.86 10.35
N PHE A 193 -16.03 20.55 10.29
CA PHE A 193 -17.01 19.56 10.71
C PHE A 193 -17.23 19.56 12.22
N MET A 194 -16.17 19.71 13.03
CA MET A 194 -16.30 19.82 14.47
C MET A 194 -17.15 21.02 14.89
N ASP A 195 -17.01 22.16 14.22
CA ASP A 195 -17.81 23.34 14.54
C ASP A 195 -19.27 23.21 14.10
N GLN A 196 -19.54 22.55 12.97
CA GLN A 196 -20.90 22.17 12.58
C GLN A 196 -21.53 21.21 13.62
N LEU A 197 -20.78 20.22 14.10
CA LEU A 197 -21.24 19.26 15.10
C LEU A 197 -21.48 19.92 16.46
N LYS A 198 -20.59 20.82 16.93
CA LYS A 198 -20.80 21.64 18.14
C LYS A 198 -22.07 22.50 18.03
N THR A 199 -22.35 23.04 16.84
CA THR A 199 -23.57 23.82 16.62
C THR A 199 -24.82 22.94 16.77
N ILE A 200 -24.79 21.70 16.31
CA ILE A 200 -25.88 20.74 16.53
C ILE A 200 -26.01 20.38 18.01
N GLU A 201 -24.90 20.16 18.71
CA GLU A 201 -24.87 19.88 20.15
C GLU A 201 -25.57 21.00 20.93
N LYS A 202 -25.20 22.28 20.70
CA LYS A 202 -25.88 23.43 21.32
C LYS A 202 -27.37 23.50 21.00
N LYS A 203 -27.76 23.22 19.75
CA LYS A 203 -29.19 23.19 19.36
C LYS A 203 -29.95 22.05 20.03
N MET A 204 -29.28 20.94 20.32
CA MET A 204 -29.85 19.80 21.04
C MET A 204 -30.08 20.13 22.52
N GLU A 205 -29.15 20.86 23.14
CA GLU A 205 -29.30 21.40 24.50
C GLU A 205 -30.44 22.44 24.57
N GLY A 206 -30.55 23.31 23.57
CA GLY A 206 -31.60 24.33 23.47
C GLY A 206 -33.00 23.80 23.10
N GLY A 207 -33.22 22.48 23.13
CA GLY A 207 -34.55 21.88 22.97
C GLY A 207 -35.13 21.91 21.55
N GLN A 208 -34.31 22.10 20.49
CA GLN A 208 -34.82 22.03 19.11
C GLN A 208 -35.36 20.64 18.74
N SER A 209 -36.25 20.61 17.75
CA SER A 209 -36.82 19.37 17.19
C SER A 209 -35.74 18.34 16.82
N LEU A 210 -35.75 17.21 17.55
CA LEU A 210 -34.85 16.08 17.36
C LEU A 210 -34.92 15.47 15.95
N ARG A 211 -36.08 15.56 15.29
CA ARG A 211 -36.23 15.10 13.90
C ARG A 211 -35.42 15.96 12.94
N ASN A 212 -35.48 17.28 13.11
CA ASN A 212 -34.73 18.21 12.27
C ASN A 212 -33.22 18.09 12.51
N LEU A 213 -32.79 17.92 13.76
CA LEU A 213 -31.37 17.69 14.09
C LEU A 213 -30.85 16.37 13.50
N PHE A 214 -31.66 15.31 13.53
CA PHE A 214 -31.29 14.03 12.93
C PHE A 214 -31.05 14.13 11.42
N ASP A 215 -31.90 14.87 10.70
CA ASP A 215 -31.74 15.06 9.26
C ASP A 215 -30.58 16.02 8.93
N GLN A 216 -30.28 17.00 9.80
CA GLN A 216 -29.05 17.81 9.70
C GLN A 216 -27.78 16.96 9.88
N LEU A 217 -27.76 16.08 10.89
CA LEU A 217 -26.64 15.14 11.09
C LEU A 217 -26.43 14.23 9.87
N LYS A 218 -27.50 13.77 9.21
CA LYS A 218 -27.39 13.02 7.94
C LYS A 218 -26.79 13.85 6.82
N LYS A 219 -27.16 15.13 6.70
CA LYS A 219 -26.57 16.04 5.70
C LYS A 219 -25.07 16.20 5.96
N ILE A 220 -24.67 16.45 7.20
CA ILE A 220 -23.26 16.53 7.60
C ILE A 220 -22.54 15.21 7.29
N GLN A 221 -23.15 14.05 7.60
CA GLN A 221 -22.55 12.74 7.29
C GLN A 221 -22.33 12.56 5.78
N ASN A 222 -23.26 13.02 4.95
CA ASN A 222 -23.14 12.92 3.50
C ASN A 222 -22.11 13.91 2.93
N GLU A 223 -21.97 15.10 3.53
CA GLU A 223 -20.88 16.02 3.20
C GLU A 223 -19.52 15.48 3.64
N PHE A 224 -19.42 14.98 4.87
CA PHE A 224 -18.19 14.41 5.44
C PHE A 224 -17.58 13.33 4.53
N LYS A 225 -18.40 12.47 3.93
CA LYS A 225 -17.94 11.43 2.98
C LYS A 225 -17.31 11.97 1.69
N LYS A 226 -17.56 13.23 1.33
CA LYS A 226 -16.99 13.87 0.13
C LYS A 226 -15.59 14.41 0.37
N TYR A 227 -15.21 14.62 1.62
CA TYR A 227 -13.92 15.18 1.99
C TYR A 227 -12.89 14.09 2.26
N ARG A 228 -11.63 14.39 1.94
CA ARG A 228 -10.49 13.57 2.31
C ARG A 228 -9.96 14.04 3.66
N PHE A 229 -9.52 13.07 4.45
CA PHE A 229 -8.97 13.26 5.78
C PHE A 229 -7.80 12.32 6.01
N THR A 230 -6.91 12.71 6.92
CA THR A 230 -6.05 11.75 7.60
C THR A 230 -6.90 10.75 8.38
N ARG A 231 -6.35 9.57 8.64
CA ARG A 231 -7.04 8.54 9.43
C ARG A 231 -7.45 9.03 10.81
N GLN A 232 -6.60 9.83 11.45
CA GLN A 232 -6.83 10.37 12.79
C GLN A 232 -7.97 11.39 12.78
N ASP A 233 -7.92 12.36 11.87
CA ASP A 233 -8.96 13.40 11.79
C ASP A 233 -10.32 12.81 11.36
N HIS A 234 -10.30 11.86 10.42
CA HIS A 234 -11.52 11.13 10.03
C HIS A 234 -12.17 10.47 11.23
N SER A 235 -11.39 9.73 12.04
CA SER A 235 -11.89 9.01 13.20
C SER A 235 -12.45 9.97 14.24
N ALA A 236 -11.74 11.07 14.52
CA ALA A 236 -12.21 12.09 15.46
C ALA A 236 -13.57 12.69 15.07
N VAL A 237 -13.75 13.09 13.81
CA VAL A 237 -15.05 13.63 13.33
C VAL A 237 -16.13 12.54 13.37
N TRP A 238 -15.80 11.32 12.94
CA TRP A 238 -16.73 10.21 12.92
C TRP A 238 -17.25 9.85 14.32
N ASP A 239 -16.37 9.78 15.31
CA ASP A 239 -16.74 9.42 16.68
C ASP A 239 -17.66 10.47 17.31
N LYS A 240 -17.39 11.76 17.08
CA LYS A 240 -18.28 12.84 17.52
C LYS A 240 -19.63 12.81 16.80
N LEU A 241 -19.63 12.58 15.49
CA LEU A 241 -20.84 12.47 14.68
C LEU A 241 -21.71 11.28 15.12
N ASP A 242 -21.10 10.10 15.34
CA ASP A 242 -21.78 8.90 15.83
C ASP A 242 -22.31 9.09 17.25
N GLY A 243 -21.53 9.74 18.13
CA GLY A 243 -21.97 10.14 19.47
C GLY A 243 -23.24 11.00 19.44
N LEU A 244 -23.25 12.05 18.63
CA LEU A 244 -24.44 12.91 18.46
C LEU A 244 -25.63 12.16 17.86
N PHE A 245 -25.41 11.24 16.92
CA PHE A 245 -26.49 10.40 16.40
C PHE A 245 -27.09 9.48 17.48
N LYS A 246 -26.25 8.90 18.35
CA LYS A 246 -26.71 8.09 19.48
C LYS A 246 -27.54 8.94 20.43
N GLU A 247 -27.06 10.12 20.78
CA GLU A 247 -27.75 11.03 21.69
C GLU A 247 -29.11 11.53 21.14
N VAL A 248 -29.17 11.93 19.87
CA VAL A 248 -30.45 12.32 19.25
C VAL A 248 -31.43 11.15 19.24
N LYS A 249 -30.95 9.91 19.00
CA LYS A 249 -31.81 8.73 19.02
C LYS A 249 -32.33 8.39 20.41
N THR A 250 -31.48 8.45 21.44
CA THR A 250 -31.89 8.18 22.83
C THR A 250 -32.90 9.21 23.30
N ARG A 251 -32.70 10.50 23.01
CA ARG A 251 -33.67 11.56 23.34
C ARG A 251 -34.99 11.41 22.56
N LYS A 252 -34.94 10.94 21.31
CA LYS A 252 -36.14 10.85 20.45
C LYS A 252 -37.00 9.61 20.70
N TYR A 253 -36.38 8.51 21.09
CA TYR A 253 -37.01 7.20 21.16
C TYR A 253 -36.86 6.53 22.53
N GLY A 254 -36.26 7.22 23.51
CA GLY A 254 -35.97 6.70 24.85
C GLY A 254 -34.74 5.78 24.90
N GLN A 255 -34.34 5.38 26.12
CA GLN A 255 -33.27 4.41 26.36
C GLN A 255 -33.57 3.03 25.74
N SER A 256 -34.85 2.73 25.47
CA SER A 256 -35.27 1.53 24.73
C SER A 256 -34.76 1.50 23.27
N ALA A 257 -34.32 2.63 22.72
CA ALA A 257 -33.70 2.71 21.39
C ALA A 257 -32.20 2.35 21.37
N GLN A 258 -31.59 2.12 22.53
CA GLN A 258 -30.24 1.55 22.62
C GLN A 258 -30.22 0.07 22.18
N GLY A 259 -31.40 -0.56 22.04
CA GLY A 259 -31.57 -1.85 21.41
C GLY A 259 -32.75 -1.86 20.45
N SER A 260 -32.51 -1.55 19.16
CA SER A 260 -33.21 -2.36 18.15
C SER A 260 -32.88 -3.80 18.52
N ASP A 261 -33.92 -4.59 18.84
CA ASP A 261 -33.83 -6.01 19.17
C ASP A 261 -32.64 -6.62 18.41
N PRO A 262 -31.64 -7.20 19.09
CA PRO A 262 -30.47 -7.81 18.42
C PRO A 262 -30.86 -8.66 17.22
N LEU A 263 -32.06 -9.25 17.27
CA LEU A 263 -32.73 -9.93 16.17
C LEU A 263 -33.09 -9.01 14.99
N GLU A 264 -33.82 -7.91 15.20
CA GLU A 264 -34.18 -6.94 14.14
C GLU A 264 -32.93 -6.33 13.49
N LYS A 265 -31.92 -5.98 14.28
CA LYS A 265 -30.67 -5.43 13.76
C LYS A 265 -29.93 -6.43 12.89
N SER A 266 -29.89 -7.69 13.32
CA SER A 266 -29.25 -8.77 12.57
C SER A 266 -30.05 -9.12 11.30
N LYS A 267 -31.39 -9.09 11.35
CA LYS A 267 -32.26 -9.24 10.17
C LYS A 267 -32.02 -8.16 9.12
N ARG A 268 -32.02 -6.87 9.50
CA ARG A 268 -31.75 -5.76 8.55
C ARG A 268 -30.36 -5.85 7.91
N ARG A 269 -29.37 -6.37 8.63
CA ARG A 269 -28.02 -6.63 8.08
C ARG A 269 -28.03 -7.77 7.08
N VAL A 270 -28.75 -8.85 7.36
CA VAL A 270 -28.95 -9.96 6.41
C VAL A 270 -29.64 -9.45 5.15
N ASP A 271 -30.73 -8.69 5.28
CA ASP A 271 -31.48 -8.15 4.12
C ASP A 271 -30.64 -7.17 3.28
N GLY A 272 -29.81 -6.37 3.93
CA GLY A 272 -28.88 -5.48 3.24
C GLY A 272 -27.76 -6.23 2.53
N LEU A 273 -27.23 -7.28 3.15
CA LEU A 273 -26.18 -8.11 2.58
C LEU A 273 -26.69 -8.96 1.41
N SER A 274 -27.88 -9.56 1.53
CA SER A 274 -28.52 -10.31 0.44
C SER A 274 -28.77 -9.41 -0.77
N SER A 275 -29.26 -8.19 -0.55
CA SER A 275 -29.41 -7.18 -1.61
C SER A 275 -28.07 -6.77 -2.26
N ALA A 276 -26.96 -6.80 -1.52
CA ALA A 276 -25.63 -6.53 -2.06
C ALA A 276 -25.09 -7.74 -2.86
N VAL A 277 -25.30 -8.96 -2.35
CA VAL A 277 -24.99 -10.23 -3.02
C VAL A 277 -25.71 -10.31 -4.36
N ASP A 278 -26.99 -9.96 -4.42
CA ASP A 278 -27.76 -9.97 -5.67
C ASP A 278 -27.25 -8.97 -6.70
N ARG A 279 -26.88 -7.76 -6.26
CA ARG A 279 -26.27 -6.76 -7.14
C ARG A 279 -24.92 -7.24 -7.67
N MET A 280 -24.12 -7.92 -6.84
CA MET A 280 -22.84 -8.49 -7.25
C MET A 280 -23.03 -9.63 -8.26
N LYS A 281 -23.97 -10.55 -8.00
CA LYS A 281 -24.33 -11.63 -8.94
C LYS A 281 -24.77 -11.07 -10.30
N ARG A 282 -25.62 -10.03 -10.32
CA ARG A 282 -26.02 -9.34 -11.57
C ARG A 282 -24.83 -8.69 -12.28
N SER A 283 -23.92 -8.07 -11.54
CA SER A 283 -22.70 -7.44 -12.08
C SER A 283 -21.76 -8.47 -12.72
N ILE A 284 -21.52 -9.60 -12.04
CA ILE A 284 -20.73 -10.72 -12.58
C ILE A 284 -21.41 -11.33 -13.80
N SER A 285 -22.73 -11.48 -13.79
CA SER A 285 -23.48 -12.01 -14.94
C SER A 285 -23.33 -11.12 -16.19
N LYS A 286 -23.39 -9.80 -16.03
CA LYS A 286 -23.13 -8.85 -17.13
C LYS A 286 -21.72 -9.00 -17.68
N ASP A 287 -20.72 -9.11 -16.81
CA ASP A 287 -19.33 -9.28 -17.21
C ASP A 287 -19.10 -10.63 -17.92
N LYS A 288 -19.71 -11.72 -17.44
CA LYS A 288 -19.65 -13.04 -18.09
C LYS A 288 -20.30 -13.02 -19.48
N LYS A 289 -21.42 -12.30 -19.63
CA LYS A 289 -22.08 -12.11 -20.94
C LYS A 289 -21.18 -11.33 -21.90
N GLU A 290 -20.56 -10.25 -21.43
CA GLU A 290 -19.61 -9.46 -22.22
C GLU A 290 -18.37 -10.28 -22.61
N LEU A 291 -17.81 -11.03 -21.67
CA LEU A 291 -16.68 -11.93 -21.93
C LEU A 291 -17.03 -12.97 -23.01
N LYS A 292 -18.21 -13.60 -22.92
CA LYS A 292 -18.66 -14.56 -23.95
C LYS A 292 -18.85 -13.88 -25.30
N PHE A 293 -19.40 -12.67 -25.32
CA PHE A 293 -19.57 -11.88 -26.54
C PHE A 293 -18.21 -11.57 -27.20
N GLN A 294 -17.24 -11.07 -26.43
CA GLN A 294 -15.90 -10.77 -26.94
C GLN A 294 -15.16 -12.03 -27.41
N LYS A 295 -15.23 -13.15 -26.67
CA LYS A 295 -14.62 -14.44 -27.09
C LYS A 295 -15.17 -14.87 -28.46
N SER A 296 -16.48 -14.82 -28.66
CA SER A 296 -17.11 -15.19 -29.93
C SER A 296 -16.76 -14.27 -31.11
N LYS A 297 -16.26 -13.05 -30.85
CA LYS A 297 -15.86 -12.09 -31.87
C LYS A 297 -14.37 -12.16 -32.21
N ILE A 298 -13.52 -12.63 -31.30
CA ILE A 298 -12.11 -12.93 -31.60
C ILE A 298 -12.00 -14.06 -32.61
N GLU A 299 -12.83 -15.10 -32.47
CA GLU A 299 -12.90 -16.23 -33.42
C GLU A 299 -13.32 -15.80 -34.84
N ARG A 300 -13.85 -14.58 -35.01
CA ARG A 300 -14.35 -14.03 -36.28
C ARG A 300 -13.69 -12.70 -36.67
N ALA A 301 -12.53 -12.37 -36.09
CA ALA A 301 -11.88 -11.07 -36.33
C ALA A 301 -10.98 -11.13 -37.58
N ASP A 302 -11.17 -10.17 -38.49
CA ASP A 302 -10.47 -10.11 -39.80
C ASP A 302 -9.10 -9.41 -39.75
N GLY A 303 -8.64 -8.92 -38.57
CA GLY A 303 -7.40 -8.16 -38.44
C GLY A 303 -6.61 -8.39 -37.14
N GLN A 304 -5.28 -8.40 -37.23
CA GLN A 304 -4.34 -8.66 -36.13
C GLN A 304 -4.48 -7.67 -34.97
N LEU A 305 -4.66 -6.38 -35.26
CA LEU A 305 -4.81 -5.32 -34.26
C LEU A 305 -6.16 -5.40 -33.53
N GLU A 306 -7.23 -5.77 -34.25
CA GLU A 306 -8.55 -5.98 -33.66
C GLU A 306 -8.55 -7.19 -32.71
N ALA A 307 -7.89 -8.28 -33.10
CA ALA A 307 -7.69 -9.45 -32.25
C ALA A 307 -6.91 -9.10 -30.97
N GLN A 308 -5.85 -8.29 -31.07
CA GLN A 308 -5.08 -7.84 -29.90
C GLN A 308 -5.90 -6.96 -28.94
N ILE A 309 -6.67 -5.99 -29.44
CA ILE A 309 -7.54 -5.14 -28.62
C ILE A 309 -8.60 -5.99 -27.90
N ARG A 310 -9.19 -6.97 -28.60
CA ARG A 310 -10.19 -7.86 -28.01
C ARG A 310 -9.57 -8.81 -26.98
N GLN A 311 -8.36 -9.32 -27.22
CA GLN A 311 -7.63 -10.15 -26.25
C GLN A 311 -7.34 -9.38 -24.96
N ALA A 312 -6.88 -8.13 -25.06
CA ALA A 312 -6.67 -7.26 -23.89
C ALA A 312 -7.98 -7.02 -23.12
N LYS A 313 -9.10 -6.80 -23.82
CA LYS A 313 -10.43 -6.68 -23.19
C LYS A 313 -10.86 -7.95 -22.48
N LEU A 314 -10.55 -9.13 -23.01
CA LEU A 314 -10.83 -10.41 -22.35
C LEU A 314 -10.09 -10.55 -21.03
N VAL A 315 -8.77 -10.31 -21.02
CA VAL A 315 -7.95 -10.38 -19.81
C VAL A 315 -8.50 -9.42 -18.74
N MET A 316 -8.83 -8.18 -19.13
CA MET A 316 -9.44 -7.20 -18.22
C MET A 316 -10.79 -7.67 -17.67
N LEU A 317 -11.64 -8.29 -18.49
CA LEU A 317 -12.94 -8.83 -18.06
C LEU A 317 -12.77 -10.03 -17.12
N GLU A 318 -11.81 -10.92 -17.40
CA GLU A 318 -11.49 -12.08 -16.56
C GLU A 318 -10.99 -11.66 -15.19
N GLU A 319 -10.04 -10.72 -15.12
CA GLU A 319 -9.58 -10.15 -13.85
C GLU A 319 -10.71 -9.49 -13.06
N ARG A 320 -11.56 -8.72 -13.75
CA ARG A 320 -12.72 -8.07 -13.12
C ARG A 320 -13.71 -9.09 -12.57
N ILE A 321 -13.98 -10.17 -13.30
CA ILE A 321 -14.85 -11.26 -12.85
C ILE A 321 -14.24 -11.97 -11.64
N ASN A 322 -12.95 -12.30 -11.69
CA ASN A 322 -12.25 -12.98 -10.60
C ASN A 322 -12.26 -12.14 -9.32
N SER A 323 -11.97 -10.83 -9.43
CA SER A 323 -12.03 -9.90 -8.29
C SER A 323 -13.45 -9.80 -7.70
N LYS A 324 -14.48 -9.73 -8.54
CA LYS A 324 -15.88 -9.72 -8.09
C LYS A 324 -16.31 -11.05 -7.48
N GLN A 325 -15.83 -12.17 -8.02
CA GLN A 325 -16.14 -13.50 -7.52
C GLN A 325 -15.52 -13.72 -6.14
N ALA A 326 -14.25 -13.35 -5.93
CA ALA A 326 -13.62 -13.40 -4.61
C ALA A 326 -14.40 -12.58 -3.56
N LYS A 327 -14.82 -11.36 -3.92
CA LYS A 327 -15.68 -10.54 -3.05
C LYS A 327 -17.05 -11.16 -2.80
N LEU A 328 -17.64 -11.80 -3.81
CA LEU A 328 -18.92 -12.51 -3.67
C LEU A 328 -18.80 -13.66 -2.68
N ASP A 329 -17.73 -14.44 -2.77
CA ASP A 329 -17.49 -15.59 -1.90
C ASP A 329 -17.30 -15.15 -0.45
N ASP A 330 -16.59 -14.04 -0.20
CA ASP A 330 -16.45 -13.46 1.13
C ASP A 330 -17.77 -12.88 1.67
N MET A 331 -18.59 -12.27 0.82
CA MET A 331 -19.94 -11.84 1.20
C MET A 331 -20.83 -13.03 1.58
N LEU A 332 -20.77 -14.14 0.84
CA LEU A 332 -21.52 -15.36 1.13
C LEU A 332 -21.08 -16.01 2.45
N LYS A 333 -19.77 -16.03 2.74
CA LYS A 333 -19.25 -16.47 4.06
C LYS A 333 -19.82 -15.61 5.19
N THR A 334 -19.82 -14.28 5.00
CA THR A 334 -20.37 -13.34 5.98
C THR A 334 -21.89 -13.51 6.15
N GLU A 335 -22.61 -13.76 5.07
CA GLU A 335 -24.04 -14.03 5.08
C GLU A 335 -24.37 -15.30 5.87
N LYS A 336 -23.59 -16.36 5.68
CA LYS A 336 -23.72 -17.60 6.46
C LYS A 336 -23.52 -17.34 7.96
N GLN A 337 -22.49 -16.59 8.34
CA GLN A 337 -22.23 -16.23 9.74
C GLN A 337 -23.35 -15.38 10.36
N LEU A 338 -23.87 -14.39 9.62
CA LEU A 338 -24.98 -13.55 10.07
C LEU A 338 -26.28 -14.36 10.21
N ASN A 339 -26.57 -15.26 9.28
CA ASN A 339 -27.74 -16.14 9.36
C ASN A 339 -27.67 -17.09 10.55
N GLN A 340 -26.50 -17.67 10.84
CA GLN A 340 -26.28 -18.46 12.05
C GLN A 340 -26.54 -17.63 13.31
N ARG A 341 -26.06 -16.38 13.34
CA ARG A 341 -26.30 -15.46 14.47
C ARG A 341 -27.78 -15.12 14.63
N VAL A 342 -28.51 -14.90 13.53
CA VAL A 342 -29.97 -14.68 13.57
C VAL A 342 -30.70 -15.93 14.10
N ALA A 343 -30.29 -17.13 13.68
CA ALA A 343 -30.87 -18.38 14.16
C ALA A 343 -30.66 -18.57 15.67
N LYS A 344 -29.43 -18.35 16.17
CA LYS A 344 -29.12 -18.38 17.61
C LYS A 344 -29.97 -17.37 18.39
N LEU A 345 -30.08 -16.14 17.91
CA LEU A 345 -30.88 -15.09 18.56
C LEU A 345 -32.39 -15.41 18.54
N LYS A 346 -32.91 -16.05 17.48
CA LYS A 346 -34.30 -16.53 17.43
C LYS A 346 -34.55 -17.62 18.47
N ALA A 347 -33.67 -18.62 18.54
CA ALA A 347 -33.78 -19.72 19.49
C ALA A 347 -33.71 -19.22 20.94
N GLN A 348 -32.82 -18.28 21.24
CA GLN A 348 -32.73 -17.65 22.56
C GLN A 348 -34.02 -16.90 22.90
N ALA A 349 -34.55 -16.09 21.98
CA ALA A 349 -35.80 -15.36 22.19
C ALA A 349 -37.02 -16.28 22.39
N GLU A 350 -37.04 -17.48 21.82
CA GLU A 350 -38.09 -18.49 22.05
C GLU A 350 -37.93 -19.20 23.39
N LYS A 351 -36.70 -19.56 23.79
CA LYS A 351 -36.39 -20.11 25.13
C LYS A 351 -36.76 -19.12 26.23
N ASP A 352 -36.40 -17.85 26.07
CA ASP A 352 -36.73 -16.79 27.03
C ASP A 352 -38.24 -16.61 27.17
N LYS A 353 -39.00 -16.64 26.05
CA LYS A 353 -40.47 -16.59 26.07
C LYS A 353 -41.11 -17.81 26.73
N ALA A 354 -40.54 -19.01 26.53
CA ALA A 354 -41.02 -20.23 27.17
C ALA A 354 -40.78 -20.21 28.68
N GLN A 355 -39.59 -19.78 29.10
CA GLN A 355 -39.25 -19.59 30.52
C GLN A 355 -40.11 -18.51 31.18
N GLN A 356 -40.40 -17.41 30.48
CA GLN A 356 -41.32 -16.37 30.95
C GLN A 356 -42.72 -16.95 31.21
N LYS A 357 -43.26 -17.72 30.25
CA LYS A 357 -44.58 -18.36 30.40
C LYS A 357 -44.64 -19.38 31.54
N ILE A 358 -43.56 -20.12 31.78
CA ILE A 358 -43.47 -21.06 32.91
C ILE A 358 -43.39 -20.28 34.23
N LYS A 359 -42.58 -19.23 34.31
CA LYS A 359 -42.51 -18.33 35.48
C LYS A 359 -43.86 -17.66 35.76
N ASP A 360 -44.57 -17.22 34.73
CA ASP A 360 -45.89 -16.60 34.85
C ASP A 360 -46.96 -17.62 35.30
N ARG A 361 -46.89 -18.88 34.86
CA ARG A 361 -47.77 -19.95 35.33
C ARG A 361 -47.49 -20.33 36.79
N ILE A 362 -46.22 -20.49 37.16
CA ILE A 362 -45.81 -20.77 38.54
C ILE A 362 -46.18 -19.61 39.47
N ALA A 363 -46.02 -18.36 39.01
CA ALA A 363 -46.43 -17.18 39.77
C ALA A 363 -47.96 -17.13 39.98
N LYS A 364 -48.75 -17.45 38.94
CA LYS A 364 -50.21 -17.56 39.07
C LYS A 364 -50.64 -18.71 39.99
N GLU A 365 -50.02 -19.88 39.87
CA GLU A 365 -50.31 -21.02 40.73
C GLU A 365 -49.91 -20.78 42.19
N MET A 366 -48.81 -20.05 42.44
CA MET A 366 -48.43 -19.63 43.79
C MET A 366 -49.37 -18.56 44.36
N GLN A 367 -49.85 -17.63 43.54
CA GLN A 367 -50.86 -16.64 43.96
C GLN A 367 -52.19 -17.30 44.27
N GLU A 368 -52.66 -18.22 43.42
CA GLU A 368 -53.90 -18.99 43.65
C GLU A 368 -53.78 -19.91 44.88
N LYS A 369 -52.61 -20.51 45.13
CA LYS A 369 -52.36 -21.29 46.35
C LYS A 369 -52.29 -20.40 47.60
N GLN A 370 -51.67 -19.22 47.52
CA GLN A 370 -51.68 -18.24 48.62
C GLN A 370 -53.09 -17.70 48.91
N GLU A 371 -53.92 -17.50 47.89
CA GLU A 371 -55.32 -17.09 48.09
C GLU A 371 -56.17 -18.21 48.69
N LYS A 372 -55.97 -19.46 48.27
CA LYS A 372 -56.65 -20.63 48.86
C LYS A 372 -56.22 -20.89 50.31
N LEU A 373 -54.93 -20.74 50.63
CA LEU A 373 -54.40 -20.83 52.00
C LEU A 373 -54.92 -19.70 52.93
N LYS A 374 -55.31 -18.54 52.37
CA LYS A 374 -55.96 -17.46 53.12
C LYS A 374 -57.47 -17.67 53.33
N GLN A 375 -58.09 -18.58 52.56
CA GLN A 375 -59.53 -18.84 52.59
C GLN A 375 -59.89 -20.18 53.25
N ASP A 376 -58.89 -20.96 53.69
CA ASP A 376 -59.12 -22.25 54.33
C ASP A 376 -59.72 -22.06 55.75
N PRO A 377 -60.96 -22.50 56.01
CA PRO A 377 -61.64 -22.26 57.29
C PRO A 377 -60.99 -22.96 58.49
N GLU A 378 -60.11 -23.95 58.27
CA GLU A 378 -59.35 -24.60 59.35
C GLU A 378 -58.15 -23.77 59.83
N ILE A 379 -57.49 -23.01 58.94
CA ILE A 379 -56.37 -22.12 59.31
C ILE A 379 -56.87 -20.85 59.99
N LEU A 380 -58.05 -20.34 59.60
CA LEU A 380 -58.71 -19.24 60.30
C LEU A 380 -59.19 -19.63 61.70
N LYS A 381 -59.56 -20.91 61.93
CA LYS A 381 -59.87 -21.45 63.26
C LYS A 381 -58.60 -21.70 64.09
N ALA A 382 -57.54 -22.24 63.50
CA ALA A 382 -56.26 -22.44 64.17
C ALA A 382 -55.56 -21.10 64.53
N ALA A 383 -55.68 -20.07 63.69
CA ALA A 383 -55.14 -18.74 63.99
C ALA A 383 -55.92 -18.02 65.11
N ALA A 384 -57.22 -18.28 65.26
CA ALA A 384 -58.03 -17.77 66.36
C ALA A 384 -57.73 -18.47 67.71
N GLU A 385 -57.31 -19.74 67.68
CA GLU A 385 -56.89 -20.48 68.90
C GLU A 385 -55.47 -20.13 69.37
N ILE A 386 -54.59 -19.63 68.50
CA ILE A 386 -53.18 -19.33 68.83
C ILE A 386 -52.96 -17.89 69.34
N THR A 387 -53.93 -16.99 69.28
CA THR A 387 -53.82 -15.63 69.89
C THR A 387 -53.84 -15.60 71.42
N GLY A 388 -53.79 -16.76 72.08
CA GLY A 388 -53.71 -16.91 73.54
C GLY A 388 -52.44 -17.64 74.01
N LYS A 389 -51.26 -17.01 73.84
CA LYS A 389 -49.97 -17.20 74.56
C LYS A 389 -48.74 -17.56 73.69
N SER A 390 -47.86 -16.56 73.58
CA SER A 390 -46.39 -16.54 73.41
C SER A 390 -45.66 -17.60 72.55
N ALA A 391 -45.07 -17.12 71.46
CA ALA A 391 -43.93 -17.67 70.70
C ALA A 391 -42.62 -17.75 71.54
N PRO A 392 -41.47 -18.33 71.08
CA PRO A 392 -41.13 -18.72 69.70
C PRO A 392 -40.35 -20.05 69.50
N ALA A 393 -40.60 -20.75 68.39
CA ALA A 393 -39.62 -21.57 67.65
C ALA A 393 -40.26 -22.09 66.35
N GLY A 394 -40.07 -21.39 65.23
CA GLY A 394 -40.68 -21.78 63.95
C GLY A 394 -40.01 -21.19 62.72
N ASN A 395 -38.75 -20.76 62.83
CA ASN A 395 -38.05 -20.04 61.75
C ASN A 395 -36.82 -20.78 61.19
N GLU A 396 -36.50 -21.98 61.66
CA GLU A 396 -35.41 -22.80 61.10
C GLU A 396 -35.89 -23.73 59.98
N ILE A 397 -37.08 -24.33 60.12
CA ILE A 397 -37.60 -25.29 59.13
C ILE A 397 -37.93 -24.62 57.79
N LEU A 398 -38.32 -23.33 57.80
CA LEU A 398 -38.59 -22.55 56.58
C LEU A 398 -37.32 -22.04 55.89
N ARG A 399 -36.19 -21.89 56.60
CA ARG A 399 -34.92 -21.47 55.98
C ARG A 399 -34.21 -22.65 55.33
N GLU A 400 -34.21 -23.80 56.00
CA GLU A 400 -33.57 -25.02 55.48
C GLU A 400 -34.29 -25.54 54.22
N THR A 401 -35.61 -25.44 54.17
CA THR A 401 -36.39 -25.80 52.97
C THR A 401 -36.19 -24.82 51.81
N VAL A 402 -36.00 -23.52 52.08
CA VAL A 402 -35.72 -22.53 51.04
C VAL A 402 -34.29 -22.69 50.51
N GLU A 403 -33.29 -22.95 51.36
CA GLU A 403 -31.91 -23.20 50.91
C GLU A 403 -31.77 -24.49 50.10
N VAL A 404 -32.48 -25.57 50.47
CA VAL A 404 -32.48 -26.82 49.71
C VAL A 404 -33.16 -26.63 48.34
N ILE A 405 -34.23 -25.85 48.25
CA ILE A 405 -34.89 -25.52 46.98
C ILE A 405 -34.00 -24.60 46.13
N GLN A 406 -33.33 -23.62 46.73
CA GLN A 406 -32.38 -22.74 46.03
C GLN A 406 -31.17 -23.52 45.49
N ALA A 407 -30.64 -24.46 46.27
CA ALA A 407 -29.53 -25.33 45.86
C ALA A 407 -29.93 -26.27 44.71
N ALA A 408 -31.14 -26.83 44.74
CA ALA A 408 -31.67 -27.67 43.66
C ALA A 408 -31.90 -26.89 42.35
N VAL A 409 -32.32 -25.62 42.45
CA VAL A 409 -32.49 -24.74 41.28
C VAL A 409 -31.14 -24.32 40.69
N THR A 410 -30.12 -24.07 41.53
CA THR A 410 -28.76 -23.73 41.05
C THR A 410 -28.05 -24.93 40.43
N ALA A 411 -28.21 -26.14 41.00
CA ALA A 411 -27.66 -27.37 40.45
C ALA A 411 -28.29 -27.76 39.10
N SER A 412 -29.57 -27.42 38.90
CA SER A 412 -30.26 -27.62 37.61
C SER A 412 -29.79 -26.63 36.53
N GLN A 413 -29.17 -25.51 36.92
CA GLN A 413 -28.60 -24.51 35.99
C GLN A 413 -27.17 -24.86 35.55
N SER A 414 -26.38 -25.54 36.38
CA SER A 414 -25.00 -25.94 36.05
C SER A 414 -24.91 -27.17 35.14
N ILE A 415 -25.90 -28.07 35.19
CA ILE A 415 -25.90 -29.31 34.36
C ILE A 415 -26.18 -29.03 32.86
N HIS A 416 -26.48 -27.80 32.47
CA HIS A 416 -26.72 -27.42 31.06
C HIS A 416 -25.70 -26.44 30.46
N GLN A 417 -24.60 -26.14 31.17
CA GLN A 417 -23.48 -25.37 30.61
C GLN A 417 -22.32 -26.24 30.12
N ASP A 418 -22.26 -27.53 30.47
CA ASP A 418 -21.16 -28.44 30.08
C ASP A 418 -21.45 -29.25 28.78
N GLU A 419 -22.57 -29.01 28.09
CA GLU A 419 -22.86 -29.64 26.77
C GLU A 419 -22.63 -28.70 25.55
N GLU A 420 -22.03 -27.53 25.74
CA GLU A 420 -21.56 -26.66 24.64
C GLU A 420 -20.07 -26.28 24.79
N GLU A 421 -19.17 -27.27 24.69
CA GLU A 421 -17.81 -27.07 24.13
C GLU A 421 -17.70 -27.68 22.73
#